data_AF-A0A7U4LFN1-F1
#
_entry.id   AF-A0A7U4LFN1-F1
#
_cell.length_a   1.000
_cell.length_b   1.000
_cell.length_c   1.000
_cell.angle_alpha   90.00
_cell.angle_beta   90.00
_cell.angle_gamma   90.00
#
_symmetry.space_group_name_H-M   'P 1'
#
loop_
_entity.id
_entity.type
_entity.pdbx_description
1 polymer ?
#
loop_
_entity_poly.entity_id
_entity_poly.type
_entity_poly.pdbx_seq_one_letter_code
_entity_poly.pdbx_strand_id
1 'polypeptide(L)'
;MAKSWKHDRAADHIAKKLDDVENVTIFDYRRDMSLESIPSNKAYRVDGVHLYADILNLSDMLNVTTVEGETCHRRTLRFLNLHYRAVHRILDRCDVRRVDFHNQRLHAIVTKPYNSETDAEAKRVRRAVAVAQLIIDVLRETGDADEKIPSAEVRVGIDTGKALAVNNGRRGGREPLFLGAPANHAAKMSSGGTKAGIFLTNEARKAIGLDAVDKPVSTALSTTEIEDCQQKAALGVSKDKIVKEWEDDLERSPIGAFSFSRHTPPLRNLDITTLTPANSRRQEAASVYADIDGFTAYVAKHIDDAAEDVVRVFHVIRAELDRVLTCDFDGRRIRFIGDCLHGLLCDGTVQTTDDPETVSTATLCAGALRSSFELCLEKLEAVDIDAAGLGLAIGFEFGTMTVTRLGMQGDRVRCSVSRGVLASEQEQARCTGTETAIGASAYDAATQAVRDLFGSKRKVSGLDYNEAVEALAEKGDDTAKAVKKAAFAASAPAIAAASDRTVRPYAEGL
;
A
#
# COMPACT_ATOMS: atom_id res chain seq x y z
N MET A 1 -17.69 8.15 18.28
CA MET A 1 -16.89 9.30 18.77
C MET A 1 -16.72 10.25 17.58
N ALA A 2 -16.59 11.56 17.81
CA ALA A 2 -16.33 12.48 16.70
C ALA A 2 -14.98 12.14 16.05
N LYS A 3 -14.98 11.89 14.74
CA LYS A 3 -13.77 11.63 13.96
C LYS A 3 -12.93 12.90 13.94
N SER A 4 -11.87 12.93 14.73
CA SER A 4 -11.13 14.16 14.98
C SER A 4 -9.69 13.91 15.36
N TRP A 5 -8.80 14.76 14.86
CA TRP A 5 -7.39 14.79 15.25
C TRP A 5 -7.18 15.77 16.40
N LYS A 6 -6.19 15.49 17.26
CA LYS A 6 -5.76 16.39 18.33
C LYS A 6 -4.25 16.36 18.46
N HIS A 7 -3.65 17.56 18.45
CA HIS A 7 -2.21 17.74 18.58
C HIS A 7 -1.62 16.97 19.78
N ASP A 8 -2.15 17.18 21.00
CA ASP A 8 -1.56 16.55 22.20
C ASP A 8 -1.62 15.02 22.17
N ARG A 9 -2.69 14.45 21.60
CA ARG A 9 -2.82 12.98 21.45
C ARG A 9 -1.80 12.43 20.45
N ALA A 10 -1.59 13.14 19.34
CA ALA A 10 -0.57 12.79 18.37
C ALA A 10 0.83 12.92 19.01
N ALA A 11 1.09 14.04 19.71
CA ALA A 11 2.35 14.31 20.38
C ALA A 11 2.71 13.23 21.41
N ASP A 12 1.76 12.84 22.27
CA ASP A 12 1.93 11.78 23.26
C ASP A 12 2.23 10.42 22.62
N HIS A 13 1.58 10.10 21.50
CA HIS A 13 1.81 8.85 20.80
C HIS A 13 3.17 8.84 20.10
N ILE A 14 3.54 9.93 19.44
CA ILE A 14 4.85 10.08 18.78
C ILE A 14 5.98 9.95 19.81
N ALA A 15 5.87 10.59 20.97
CA ALA A 15 6.85 10.45 22.05
C ALA A 15 7.04 8.99 22.48
N LYS A 16 5.94 8.26 22.71
CA LYS A 16 6.01 6.82 23.03
C LYS A 16 6.65 5.99 21.93
N LYS A 17 6.46 6.37 20.67
CA LYS A 17 7.07 5.66 19.53
C LYS A 17 8.56 5.97 19.39
N LEU A 18 9.00 7.16 19.77
CA LEU A 18 10.43 7.49 19.88
C LEU A 18 11.09 6.65 20.98
N ASP A 19 10.44 6.52 22.15
CA ASP A 19 10.94 5.67 23.24
C ASP A 19 11.10 4.20 22.79
N ASP A 20 10.13 3.67 22.04
CA ASP A 20 10.17 2.29 21.51
C ASP A 20 11.39 2.02 20.59
N VAL A 21 11.98 3.06 20.00
CA VAL A 21 13.10 2.99 19.03
C VAL A 21 14.32 3.81 19.46
N GLU A 22 14.44 4.15 20.74
CA GLU A 22 15.63 4.82 21.28
C GLU A 22 16.90 4.03 20.94
N ASN A 23 16.85 2.71 21.16
CA ASN A 23 17.95 1.78 20.94
C ASN A 23 17.66 0.84 19.76
N VAL A 24 18.11 1.23 18.57
CA VAL A 24 18.03 0.38 17.37
C VAL A 24 19.33 -0.39 17.16
N THR A 25 19.24 -1.64 16.70
CA THR A 25 20.41 -2.43 16.28
C THR A 25 20.28 -2.92 14.84
N ILE A 26 21.30 -2.66 14.03
CA ILE A 26 21.38 -3.08 12.63
C ILE A 26 22.31 -4.29 12.50
N PHE A 27 21.87 -5.30 11.77
CA PHE A 27 22.65 -6.51 11.49
C PHE A 27 22.81 -6.72 10.00
N ASP A 28 23.98 -7.19 9.54
CA ASP A 28 24.09 -7.69 8.16
C ASP A 28 23.48 -9.08 8.06
N TYR A 29 22.56 -9.27 7.12
CA TYR A 29 21.86 -10.54 6.94
C TYR A 29 22.78 -11.64 6.41
N ARG A 30 22.79 -12.78 7.10
CA ARG A 30 23.66 -13.95 6.80
C ARG A 30 22.86 -15.26 6.87
N ARG A 31 23.50 -16.36 6.47
CA ARG A 31 22.91 -17.69 6.28
C ARG A 31 22.01 -18.18 7.41
N ASP A 32 22.42 -17.96 8.66
CA ASP A 32 21.76 -18.53 9.84
C ASP A 32 20.79 -17.54 10.52
N MET A 33 20.44 -16.45 9.83
CA MET A 33 19.54 -15.42 10.33
C MET A 33 18.11 -15.58 9.78
N SER A 34 17.14 -15.12 10.56
CA SER A 34 15.73 -15.10 10.18
C SER A 34 15.24 -13.67 9.95
N LEU A 35 14.49 -13.48 8.86
CA LEU A 35 13.73 -12.26 8.57
C LEU A 35 12.27 -12.35 9.05
N GLU A 36 11.92 -13.40 9.80
CA GLU A 36 10.61 -13.53 10.44
C GLU A 36 10.58 -12.80 11.79
N SER A 37 9.46 -12.15 12.10
CA SER A 37 9.19 -11.56 13.42
C SER A 37 10.26 -10.59 13.91
N ILE A 38 10.74 -9.72 13.00
CA ILE A 38 11.77 -8.73 13.32
C ILE A 38 11.23 -7.77 14.41
N PRO A 39 11.91 -7.60 15.56
CA PRO A 39 11.51 -6.60 16.57
C PRO A 39 11.54 -5.18 15.99
N SER A 40 10.72 -4.26 16.53
CA SER A 40 10.67 -2.86 16.06
C SER A 40 11.98 -2.10 16.22
N ASN A 41 12.83 -2.53 17.15
CA ASN A 41 14.13 -1.91 17.43
C ASN A 41 15.30 -2.67 16.76
N LYS A 42 15.01 -3.49 15.75
CA LYS A 42 15.99 -4.30 15.03
C LYS A 42 15.72 -4.22 13.53
N ALA A 43 16.80 -4.18 12.75
CA ALA A 43 16.71 -4.31 11.30
C ALA A 43 17.87 -5.11 10.73
N TYR A 44 17.69 -5.60 9.51
CA TYR A 44 18.75 -6.29 8.79
C TYR A 44 19.11 -5.55 7.50
N ARG A 45 20.38 -5.27 7.28
CA ARG A 45 20.89 -4.90 5.97
C ARG A 45 20.96 -6.16 5.11
N VAL A 46 20.16 -6.20 4.06
CA VAL A 46 20.01 -7.33 3.16
C VAL A 46 20.52 -6.92 1.79
N ASP A 47 21.56 -7.59 1.33
CA ASP A 47 21.95 -7.57 -0.08
C ASP A 47 21.15 -8.64 -0.82
N GLY A 48 20.28 -8.22 -1.72
CA GLY A 48 19.34 -9.11 -2.39
C GLY A 48 18.85 -8.56 -3.72
N VAL A 49 18.27 -9.45 -4.51
CA VAL A 49 17.65 -9.10 -5.79
C VAL A 49 16.15 -9.04 -5.61
N HIS A 50 15.59 -7.88 -5.90
CA HIS A 50 14.17 -7.59 -5.78
C HIS A 50 13.50 -7.79 -7.13
N LEU A 51 12.41 -8.54 -7.12
CA LEU A 51 11.58 -8.82 -8.29
C LEU A 51 10.18 -8.30 -8.02
N TYR A 52 9.69 -7.47 -8.93
CA TYR A 52 8.29 -7.06 -8.98
C TYR A 52 7.64 -7.60 -10.25
N ALA A 53 6.57 -8.40 -10.12
CA ALA A 53 5.77 -8.85 -11.26
C ALA A 53 4.41 -8.14 -11.23
N ASP A 54 4.14 -7.35 -12.27
CA ASP A 54 2.92 -6.58 -12.46
C ASP A 54 2.01 -7.30 -13.47
N ILE A 55 0.76 -7.57 -13.07
CA ILE A 55 -0.27 -8.14 -13.92
C ILE A 55 -1.03 -7.01 -14.62
N LEU A 56 -0.66 -6.77 -15.89
CA LEU A 56 -1.07 -5.61 -16.67
C LEU A 56 -2.58 -5.55 -16.93
N ASN A 57 -3.20 -6.72 -17.14
CA ASN A 57 -4.62 -6.82 -17.49
C ASN A 57 -5.56 -6.80 -16.26
N LEU A 58 -5.10 -6.38 -15.07
CA LEU A 58 -6.00 -6.12 -13.92
C LEU A 58 -6.99 -5.00 -14.25
N SER A 59 -6.53 -3.93 -14.91
CA SER A 59 -7.41 -2.81 -15.27
C SER A 59 -8.53 -3.29 -16.20
N ASP A 60 -8.22 -4.18 -17.14
CA ASP A 60 -9.23 -4.76 -18.04
C ASP A 60 -10.25 -5.58 -17.27
N MET A 61 -9.81 -6.37 -16.28
CA MET A 61 -10.71 -7.13 -15.39
C MET A 61 -11.67 -6.22 -14.62
N LEU A 62 -11.19 -5.05 -14.16
CA LEU A 62 -12.01 -4.04 -13.51
C LEU A 62 -12.93 -3.28 -14.47
N ASN A 63 -12.70 -3.38 -15.79
CA ASN A 63 -13.42 -2.66 -16.84
C ASN A 63 -14.19 -3.57 -17.82
N VAL A 64 -14.39 -4.85 -17.48
CA VAL A 64 -15.19 -5.80 -18.29
C VAL A 64 -16.64 -5.32 -18.49
N THR A 65 -17.17 -4.53 -17.56
CA THR A 65 -18.50 -3.92 -17.63
C THR A 65 -18.39 -2.41 -17.39
N THR A 66 -19.29 -1.62 -17.99
CA THR A 66 -19.33 -0.15 -17.75
C THR A 66 -19.47 0.17 -16.27
N VAL A 67 -20.37 -0.55 -15.58
CA VAL A 67 -20.59 -0.43 -14.14
C VAL A 67 -19.66 -1.39 -13.38
N GLU A 68 -19.04 -0.91 -12.31
CA GLU A 68 -18.22 -1.71 -11.40
C GLU A 68 -19.08 -2.56 -10.43
N GLY A 69 -19.83 -3.51 -11.00
CA GLY A 69 -20.77 -4.36 -10.27
C GLY A 69 -20.13 -5.55 -9.54
N GLU A 70 -20.94 -6.36 -8.85
CA GLU A 70 -20.44 -7.55 -8.16
C GLU A 70 -19.77 -8.56 -9.09
N THR A 71 -20.32 -8.81 -10.28
CA THR A 71 -19.74 -9.75 -11.25
C THR A 71 -18.33 -9.33 -11.66
N CYS A 72 -18.09 -8.04 -11.87
CA CYS A 72 -16.77 -7.48 -12.14
C CYS A 72 -15.79 -7.83 -11.01
N HIS A 73 -16.17 -7.54 -9.75
CA HIS A 73 -15.33 -7.85 -8.59
C HIS A 73 -15.12 -9.33 -8.35
N ARG A 74 -16.15 -10.18 -8.51
CA ARG A 74 -16.00 -11.64 -8.34
C ARG A 74 -14.99 -12.20 -9.33
N ARG A 75 -15.06 -11.79 -10.60
CA ARG A 75 -14.11 -12.22 -11.63
C ARG A 75 -12.71 -11.68 -11.37
N THR A 76 -12.59 -10.40 -11.02
CA THR A 76 -11.29 -9.78 -10.69
C THR A 76 -10.62 -10.47 -9.49
N LEU A 77 -11.36 -10.76 -8.43
CA LEU A 77 -10.82 -11.45 -7.27
C LEU A 77 -10.47 -12.91 -7.57
N ARG A 78 -11.24 -13.60 -8.42
CA ARG A 78 -10.90 -14.95 -8.88
C ARG A 78 -9.64 -14.96 -9.73
N PHE A 79 -9.53 -14.04 -10.69
CA PHE A 79 -8.33 -13.80 -11.50
C PHE A 79 -7.09 -13.63 -10.62
N LEU A 80 -7.12 -12.70 -9.67
CA LEU A 80 -6.00 -12.49 -8.77
C LEU A 80 -5.71 -13.72 -7.89
N ASN A 81 -6.73 -14.48 -7.46
CA ASN A 81 -6.53 -15.67 -6.63
C ASN A 81 -5.85 -16.81 -7.42
N LEU A 82 -6.30 -17.07 -8.66
CA LEU A 82 -5.74 -18.10 -9.53
C LEU A 82 -4.26 -17.84 -9.78
N HIS A 83 -3.90 -16.63 -10.22
CA HIS A 83 -2.52 -16.27 -10.48
C HIS A 83 -1.67 -16.19 -9.22
N TYR A 84 -2.21 -15.68 -8.10
CA TYR A 84 -1.50 -15.69 -6.81
C TYR A 84 -1.12 -17.10 -6.37
N ARG A 85 -2.05 -18.07 -6.49
CA ARG A 85 -1.77 -19.48 -6.11
C ARG A 85 -0.65 -20.08 -6.95
N ALA A 86 -0.63 -19.80 -8.25
CA ALA A 86 0.42 -20.27 -9.15
C ALA A 86 1.78 -19.66 -8.80
N VAL A 87 1.84 -18.33 -8.66
CA VAL A 87 3.05 -17.61 -8.25
C VAL A 87 3.59 -18.11 -6.91
N HIS A 88 2.72 -18.33 -5.93
CA HIS A 88 3.14 -18.85 -4.63
C HIS A 88 3.93 -20.16 -4.77
N ARG A 89 3.48 -21.10 -5.61
CA ARG A 89 4.21 -22.37 -5.86
C ARG A 89 5.56 -22.13 -6.51
N ILE A 90 5.62 -21.22 -7.47
CA ILE A 90 6.88 -20.87 -8.14
C ILE A 90 7.89 -20.39 -7.09
N LEU A 91 7.47 -19.44 -6.24
CA LEU A 91 8.35 -18.89 -5.20
C LEU A 91 8.79 -19.95 -4.20
N ASP A 92 7.88 -20.82 -3.75
CA ASP A 92 8.20 -21.95 -2.85
C ASP A 92 9.19 -22.94 -3.50
N ARG A 93 8.91 -23.41 -4.71
CA ARG A 93 9.78 -24.33 -5.46
C ARG A 93 11.14 -23.74 -5.78
N CYS A 94 11.21 -22.43 -5.96
CA CYS A 94 12.45 -21.72 -6.25
C CYS A 94 13.13 -21.16 -4.99
N ASP A 95 12.62 -21.43 -3.79
CA ASP A 95 13.18 -20.95 -2.53
C ASP A 95 13.42 -19.42 -2.55
N VAL A 96 12.42 -18.71 -3.09
CA VAL A 96 12.36 -17.25 -3.20
C VAL A 96 11.32 -16.75 -2.21
N ARG A 97 11.68 -15.69 -1.47
CA ARG A 97 10.78 -15.14 -0.46
C ARG A 97 9.78 -14.19 -1.10
N ARG A 98 8.49 -14.47 -0.91
CA ARG A 98 7.42 -13.49 -1.13
C ARG A 98 7.50 -12.40 -0.07
N VAL A 99 7.44 -11.13 -0.48
CA VAL A 99 7.38 -9.98 0.42
C VAL A 99 5.94 -9.51 0.57
N ASP A 100 5.27 -9.18 -0.54
CA ASP A 100 3.84 -8.85 -0.54
C ASP A 100 3.20 -9.16 -1.90
N PHE A 101 1.86 -9.14 -1.93
CA PHE A 101 1.06 -9.14 -3.15
C PHE A 101 0.06 -7.99 -3.06
N HIS A 102 0.44 -6.86 -3.68
CA HIS A 102 -0.32 -5.62 -3.66
C HIS A 102 -1.09 -5.41 -4.96
N ASN A 103 -2.41 -5.63 -4.92
CA ASN A 103 -3.30 -5.49 -6.07
C ASN A 103 -2.82 -6.40 -7.21
N GLN A 104 -2.29 -5.84 -8.30
CA GLN A 104 -1.69 -6.56 -9.42
C GLN A 104 -0.19 -6.82 -9.29
N ARG A 105 0.49 -6.24 -8.29
CA ARG A 105 1.95 -6.28 -8.13
C ARG A 105 2.37 -7.29 -7.06
N LEU A 106 3.06 -8.35 -7.49
CA LEU A 106 3.79 -9.25 -6.61
C LEU A 106 5.19 -8.66 -6.33
N HIS A 107 5.60 -8.63 -5.06
CA HIS A 107 6.99 -8.40 -4.67
C HIS A 107 7.61 -9.67 -4.10
N ALA A 108 8.77 -10.06 -4.63
CA ALA A 108 9.60 -11.13 -4.12
C ALA A 108 11.07 -10.71 -4.00
N ILE A 109 11.84 -11.43 -3.18
CA ILE A 109 13.27 -11.20 -2.97
C ILE A 109 14.06 -12.51 -3.04
N VAL A 110 15.16 -12.47 -3.79
CA VAL A 110 16.17 -13.53 -3.86
C VAL A 110 17.38 -13.11 -3.03
N THR A 111 17.66 -13.82 -1.94
CA THR A 111 18.80 -13.55 -1.04
C THR A 111 19.90 -14.60 -1.14
N LYS A 112 19.66 -15.69 -1.89
CA LYS A 112 20.56 -16.83 -2.03
C LYS A 112 21.05 -16.99 -3.47
N PRO A 113 22.34 -17.29 -3.69
CA PRO A 113 23.37 -17.55 -2.67
C PRO A 113 23.81 -16.28 -1.92
N TYR A 114 24.40 -16.47 -0.74
CA TYR A 114 24.92 -15.37 0.10
C TYR A 114 26.28 -14.88 -0.42
N ASN A 115 26.68 -13.66 -0.05
CA ASN A 115 27.93 -13.02 -0.47
C ASN A 115 29.22 -13.75 -0.06
N SER A 116 29.12 -14.82 0.75
CA SER A 116 30.23 -15.75 1.00
C SER A 116 30.60 -16.59 -0.22
N GLU A 117 29.74 -16.66 -1.25
CA GLU A 117 30.00 -17.38 -2.49
C GLU A 117 30.48 -16.43 -3.60
N THR A 118 31.41 -16.89 -4.44
CA THR A 118 31.86 -16.15 -5.62
C THR A 118 30.69 -15.85 -6.55
N ASP A 119 30.66 -14.63 -7.09
CA ASP A 119 29.63 -14.12 -8.00
C ASP A 119 28.19 -14.25 -7.45
N ALA A 120 28.03 -14.17 -6.13
CA ALA A 120 26.73 -14.37 -5.49
C ALA A 120 25.65 -13.43 -6.03
N GLU A 121 25.98 -12.15 -6.21
CA GLU A 121 25.06 -11.16 -6.78
C GLU A 121 24.61 -11.56 -8.20
N ALA A 122 25.57 -11.84 -9.09
CA ALA A 122 25.28 -12.29 -10.44
C ALA A 122 24.38 -13.54 -10.47
N LYS A 123 24.64 -14.50 -9.57
CA LYS A 123 23.81 -15.71 -9.42
C LYS A 123 22.40 -15.38 -8.94
N ARG A 124 22.23 -14.45 -7.98
CA ARG A 124 20.91 -13.98 -7.53
C ARG A 124 20.14 -13.31 -8.66
N VAL A 125 20.79 -12.47 -9.47
CA VAL A 125 20.14 -11.77 -10.59
C VAL A 125 19.69 -12.76 -11.66
N ARG A 126 20.56 -13.70 -12.08
CA ARG A 126 20.19 -14.76 -13.04
C ARG A 126 19.04 -15.61 -12.53
N ARG A 127 19.05 -15.96 -11.24
CA ARG A 127 17.94 -16.68 -10.59
C ARG A 127 16.65 -15.87 -10.63
N ALA A 128 16.68 -14.57 -10.32
CA ALA A 128 15.51 -13.71 -10.41
C ALA A 128 14.94 -13.63 -11.84
N VAL A 129 15.80 -13.51 -12.86
CA VAL A 129 15.39 -13.54 -14.27
C VAL A 129 14.75 -14.88 -14.65
N ALA A 130 15.36 -15.99 -14.25
CA ALA A 130 14.79 -17.32 -14.52
C ALA A 130 13.43 -17.53 -13.84
N VAL A 131 13.29 -17.05 -12.59
CA VAL A 131 12.02 -17.09 -11.84
C VAL A 131 10.98 -16.17 -12.49
N ALA A 132 11.37 -14.98 -12.94
CA ALA A 132 10.50 -14.07 -13.68
C ALA A 132 9.94 -14.71 -14.95
N GLN A 133 10.80 -15.39 -15.72
CA GLN A 133 10.37 -16.08 -16.93
C GLN A 133 9.42 -17.24 -16.61
N LEU A 134 9.70 -18.02 -15.56
CA LEU A 134 8.81 -19.08 -15.10
C LEU A 134 7.43 -18.52 -14.66
N ILE A 135 7.40 -17.36 -13.98
CA ILE A 135 6.15 -16.65 -13.66
C ILE A 135 5.39 -16.31 -14.93
N ILE A 136 6.03 -15.68 -15.92
CA ILE A 136 5.40 -15.31 -17.20
C ILE A 136 4.81 -16.54 -17.89
N ASP A 137 5.57 -17.63 -17.98
CA ASP A 137 5.16 -18.82 -18.71
C ASP A 137 4.01 -19.56 -18.02
N VAL A 138 4.02 -19.68 -16.69
CA VAL A 138 2.92 -20.28 -15.94
C VAL A 138 1.67 -19.40 -15.96
N LEU A 139 1.82 -18.08 -15.86
CA LEU A 139 0.67 -17.17 -15.80
C LEU A 139 -0.10 -17.08 -17.12
N ARG A 140 0.53 -17.49 -18.22
CA ARG A 140 -0.11 -17.69 -19.53
C ARG A 140 -1.07 -18.88 -19.56
N GLU A 141 -0.97 -19.81 -18.60
CA GLU A 141 -1.78 -21.05 -18.55
C GLU A 141 -2.71 -21.15 -17.33
N THR A 142 -2.78 -20.10 -16.50
CA THR A 142 -3.56 -20.12 -15.24
C THR A 142 -4.83 -19.27 -15.30
N GLY A 143 -5.35 -19.08 -16.52
CA GLY A 143 -6.72 -18.59 -16.74
C GLY A 143 -7.76 -19.69 -16.46
N ASP A 144 -9.03 -19.33 -16.57
CA ASP A 144 -10.17 -20.24 -16.38
C ASP A 144 -11.26 -19.84 -17.38
N ALA A 145 -11.31 -20.54 -18.53
CA ALA A 145 -12.19 -20.19 -19.63
C ALA A 145 -13.67 -20.35 -19.29
N ASP A 146 -14.02 -21.38 -18.51
CA ASP A 146 -15.39 -21.66 -18.07
C ASP A 146 -15.94 -20.50 -17.23
N GLU A 147 -15.06 -19.85 -16.47
CA GLU A 147 -15.41 -18.74 -15.57
C GLU A 147 -15.05 -17.37 -16.15
N LYS A 148 -14.65 -17.36 -17.44
CA LYS A 148 -14.30 -16.18 -18.23
C LYS A 148 -13.17 -15.37 -17.57
N ILE A 149 -12.17 -16.07 -17.07
CA ILE A 149 -10.97 -15.51 -16.47
C ILE A 149 -9.81 -15.67 -17.47
N PRO A 150 -9.23 -14.56 -17.95
CA PRO A 150 -8.12 -14.63 -18.88
C PRO A 150 -6.84 -15.08 -18.17
N SER A 151 -5.85 -15.49 -18.95
CA SER A 151 -4.47 -15.60 -18.48
C SER A 151 -3.90 -14.20 -18.15
N ALA A 152 -2.86 -14.15 -17.29
CA ALA A 152 -2.25 -12.89 -16.89
C ALA A 152 -1.18 -12.43 -17.89
N GLU A 153 -1.24 -11.15 -18.24
CA GLU A 153 -0.17 -10.46 -18.98
C GLU A 153 0.81 -9.85 -17.99
N VAL A 154 2.06 -10.30 -18.01
CA VAL A 154 3.01 -9.99 -16.93
C VAL A 154 4.17 -9.15 -17.43
N ARG A 155 4.42 -8.06 -16.70
CA ARG A 155 5.63 -7.24 -16.82
C ARG A 155 6.44 -7.34 -15.53
N VAL A 156 7.71 -7.65 -15.65
CA VAL A 156 8.60 -7.86 -14.50
C VAL A 156 9.69 -6.80 -14.47
N GLY A 157 9.87 -6.17 -13.31
CA GLY A 157 10.99 -5.30 -13.00
C GLY A 157 11.93 -5.97 -12.00
N ILE A 158 13.23 -5.88 -12.24
CA ILE A 158 14.26 -6.47 -11.38
C ILE A 158 15.34 -5.44 -11.07
N ASP A 159 15.71 -5.33 -9.80
CA ASP A 159 16.88 -4.57 -9.33
C ASP A 159 17.66 -5.36 -8.27
N THR A 160 18.92 -5.01 -8.08
CA THR A 160 19.85 -5.62 -7.11
C THR A 160 20.45 -4.56 -6.21
N GLY A 161 20.68 -4.88 -4.95
CA GLY A 161 21.40 -4.00 -4.04
C GLY A 161 21.05 -4.22 -2.58
N LYS A 162 21.47 -3.26 -1.76
CA LYS A 162 21.19 -3.25 -0.32
C LYS A 162 19.80 -2.67 -0.05
N ALA A 163 19.05 -3.36 0.80
CA ALA A 163 17.82 -2.88 1.40
C ALA A 163 17.84 -3.14 2.91
N LEU A 164 17.06 -2.37 3.66
CA LEU A 164 16.87 -2.56 5.09
C LEU A 164 15.58 -3.33 5.35
N ALA A 165 15.70 -4.54 5.86
CA ALA A 165 14.58 -5.38 6.26
C ALA A 165 14.12 -5.02 7.68
N VAL A 166 12.88 -4.58 7.79
CA VAL A 166 12.21 -4.26 9.06
C VAL A 166 10.88 -5.01 9.13
N ASN A 167 10.21 -5.00 10.28
CA ASN A 167 8.92 -5.67 10.37
C ASN A 167 7.84 -4.96 9.54
N ASN A 168 6.91 -5.75 9.01
CA ASN A 168 5.80 -5.20 8.26
C ASN A 168 4.61 -4.77 9.14
N GLY A 169 4.78 -4.60 10.46
CA GLY A 169 3.76 -4.06 11.36
C GLY A 169 2.43 -4.82 11.35
N ARG A 170 2.45 -6.13 11.09
CA ARG A 170 1.26 -7.01 10.99
C ARG A 170 1.48 -8.34 11.67
N ARG A 171 0.40 -8.96 12.15
CA ARG A 171 0.41 -10.30 12.80
C ARG A 171 1.48 -10.42 13.90
N GLY A 172 1.74 -9.33 14.63
CA GLY A 172 2.83 -9.26 15.61
C GLY A 172 4.23 -9.10 15.00
N GLY A 173 4.35 -8.57 13.79
CA GLY A 173 5.63 -8.30 13.11
C GLY A 173 6.20 -9.47 12.29
N ARG A 174 5.41 -10.53 12.03
CA ARG A 174 5.91 -11.79 11.46
C ARG A 174 6.60 -11.65 10.10
N GLU A 175 5.99 -10.93 9.17
CA GLU A 175 6.52 -10.81 7.81
C GLU A 175 7.42 -9.55 7.70
N PRO A 176 8.54 -9.60 6.95
CA PRO A 176 9.38 -8.44 6.73
C PRO A 176 8.82 -7.54 5.62
N LEU A 177 9.22 -6.26 5.65
CA LEU A 177 9.22 -5.37 4.50
C LEU A 177 10.66 -4.93 4.24
N PHE A 178 10.95 -4.47 3.03
CA PHE A 178 12.30 -4.06 2.63
C PHE A 178 12.30 -2.61 2.16
N LEU A 179 13.07 -1.77 2.84
CA LEU A 179 13.24 -0.35 2.57
C LEU A 179 14.51 -0.12 1.75
N GLY A 180 14.41 0.61 0.65
CA GLY A 180 15.57 1.02 -0.13
C GLY A 180 15.33 0.99 -1.64
N ALA A 181 16.35 1.47 -2.36
CA ALA A 181 16.37 1.60 -3.81
C ALA A 181 15.92 0.34 -4.57
N PRO A 182 16.41 -0.89 -4.28
CA PRO A 182 16.14 -2.03 -5.17
C PRO A 182 14.66 -2.44 -5.21
N ALA A 183 13.93 -2.36 -4.09
CA ALA A 183 12.49 -2.64 -4.10
C ALA A 183 11.72 -1.60 -4.93
N ASN A 184 12.01 -0.30 -4.71
CA ASN A 184 11.34 0.81 -5.37
C ASN A 184 11.64 0.84 -6.87
N HIS A 185 12.90 0.66 -7.26
CA HIS A 185 13.32 0.63 -8.67
C HIS A 185 12.75 -0.57 -9.41
N ALA A 186 12.74 -1.76 -8.81
CA ALA A 186 12.09 -2.93 -9.38
C ALA A 186 10.60 -2.67 -9.61
N ALA A 187 9.89 -2.05 -8.65
CA ALA A 187 8.50 -1.66 -8.82
C ALA A 187 8.28 -0.63 -9.94
N LYS A 188 9.13 0.40 -10.03
CA LYS A 188 9.10 1.39 -11.12
C LYS A 188 9.36 0.76 -12.49
N MET A 189 10.25 -0.22 -12.56
CA MET A 189 10.49 -0.98 -13.80
C MET A 189 9.27 -1.81 -14.16
N SER A 190 8.62 -2.48 -13.19
CA SER A 190 7.44 -3.32 -13.45
C SER A 190 6.20 -2.51 -13.85
N SER A 191 6.02 -1.30 -13.32
CA SER A 191 4.87 -0.42 -13.63
C SER A 191 5.15 0.65 -14.69
N GLY A 192 6.39 0.76 -15.18
CA GLY A 192 6.83 1.84 -16.08
C GLY A 192 6.38 1.72 -17.55
N GLY A 193 5.43 0.85 -17.87
CA GLY A 193 4.89 0.72 -19.23
C GLY A 193 3.90 -0.44 -19.38
N THR A 194 3.31 -0.55 -20.56
CA THR A 194 2.28 -1.56 -20.90
C THR A 194 2.82 -2.78 -21.62
N LYS A 195 4.14 -2.83 -21.88
CA LYS A 195 4.77 -3.96 -22.58
C LYS A 195 5.15 -5.06 -21.60
N ALA A 196 4.60 -6.25 -21.79
CA ALA A 196 4.99 -7.48 -21.10
C ALA A 196 6.46 -7.85 -21.37
N GLY A 197 7.09 -8.56 -20.43
CA GLY A 197 8.50 -8.95 -20.51
C GLY A 197 9.28 -8.65 -19.22
N ILE A 198 10.60 -8.87 -19.26
CA ILE A 198 11.50 -8.71 -18.11
C ILE A 198 12.41 -7.51 -18.33
N PHE A 199 12.42 -6.59 -17.37
CA PHE A 199 13.16 -5.32 -17.42
C PHE A 199 14.08 -5.23 -16.21
N LEU A 200 15.37 -5.00 -16.46
CA LEU A 200 16.40 -4.87 -15.43
C LEU A 200 16.86 -3.42 -15.36
N THR A 201 17.12 -2.94 -14.15
CA THR A 201 17.95 -1.73 -13.94
C THR A 201 19.35 -1.92 -14.53
N ASN A 202 20.10 -0.83 -14.67
CA ASN A 202 21.47 -0.92 -15.17
C ASN A 202 22.42 -1.60 -14.15
N GLU A 203 22.11 -1.49 -12.87
CA GLU A 203 22.75 -2.18 -11.75
C GLU A 203 22.61 -3.70 -11.93
N ALA A 204 21.38 -4.19 -12.13
CA ALA A 204 21.14 -5.61 -12.37
C ALA A 204 21.73 -6.10 -13.71
N ARG A 205 21.71 -5.28 -14.78
CA ARG A 205 22.35 -5.61 -16.06
C ARG A 205 23.85 -5.84 -15.89
N LYS A 206 24.55 -4.89 -15.26
CA LYS A 206 25.99 -4.96 -15.01
C LYS A 206 26.34 -6.18 -14.15
N ALA A 207 25.54 -6.50 -13.14
CA ALA A 207 25.77 -7.65 -12.26
C ALA A 207 25.83 -8.99 -13.01
N ILE A 208 25.18 -9.12 -14.18
CA ILE A 208 25.22 -10.34 -15.00
C ILE A 208 26.06 -10.22 -16.27
N GLY A 209 26.76 -9.11 -16.45
CA GLY A 209 27.65 -8.86 -17.59
C GLY A 209 26.95 -8.33 -18.84
N LEU A 210 25.77 -7.72 -18.70
CA LEU A 210 25.10 -7.01 -19.79
C LEU A 210 25.47 -5.53 -19.80
N ASP A 211 25.48 -4.95 -20.99
CA ASP A 211 25.70 -3.52 -21.16
C ASP A 211 24.57 -2.70 -20.52
N ALA A 212 24.95 -1.53 -20.00
CA ALA A 212 23.98 -0.53 -19.58
C ALA A 212 23.24 0.03 -20.79
N VAL A 213 21.97 0.39 -20.59
CA VAL A 213 21.10 0.94 -21.62
C VAL A 213 20.55 2.30 -21.17
N ASP A 214 20.28 3.19 -22.12
CA ASP A 214 19.83 4.56 -21.83
C ASP A 214 18.47 4.60 -21.12
N LYS A 215 17.56 3.71 -21.51
CA LYS A 215 16.20 3.65 -20.97
C LYS A 215 15.86 2.23 -20.51
N PRO A 216 16.37 1.79 -19.34
CA PRO A 216 16.16 0.43 -18.84
C PRO A 216 14.68 0.05 -18.75
N VAL A 217 13.82 1.00 -18.38
CA VAL A 217 12.36 0.81 -18.29
C VAL A 217 11.70 0.46 -19.62
N SER A 218 12.26 0.86 -20.77
CA SER A 218 11.72 0.52 -22.09
C SER A 218 12.48 -0.58 -22.82
N THR A 219 13.58 -1.07 -22.24
CA THR A 219 14.45 -2.07 -22.87
C THR A 219 14.33 -3.40 -22.15
N ALA A 220 13.48 -4.27 -22.69
CA ALA A 220 13.33 -5.65 -22.20
C ALA A 220 14.58 -6.47 -22.47
N LEU A 221 14.81 -7.51 -21.66
CA LEU A 221 15.73 -8.58 -22.03
C LEU A 221 15.23 -9.31 -23.28
N SER A 222 16.17 -9.68 -24.14
CA SER A 222 15.97 -10.57 -25.28
C SER A 222 15.80 -12.01 -24.84
N THR A 223 15.25 -12.84 -25.73
CA THR A 223 15.11 -14.29 -25.50
C THR A 223 16.46 -14.95 -25.15
N THR A 224 17.53 -14.61 -25.86
CA THR A 224 18.86 -15.19 -25.62
C THR A 224 19.44 -14.80 -24.26
N GLU A 225 19.26 -13.55 -23.82
CA GLU A 225 19.69 -13.12 -22.47
C GLU A 225 18.92 -13.85 -21.37
N ILE A 226 17.62 -14.10 -21.58
CA ILE A 226 16.77 -14.84 -20.64
C ILE A 226 17.19 -16.33 -20.60
N GLU A 227 17.40 -16.96 -21.76
CA GLU A 227 17.84 -18.36 -21.87
C GLU A 227 19.18 -18.59 -21.18
N ASP A 228 20.15 -17.68 -21.34
CA ASP A 228 21.44 -17.74 -20.62
C ASP A 228 21.23 -17.71 -19.10
N CYS A 229 20.35 -16.82 -18.61
CA CYS A 229 20.01 -16.75 -17.20
C CYS A 229 19.34 -18.05 -16.70
N GLN A 230 18.42 -18.62 -17.47
CA GLN A 230 17.73 -19.88 -17.13
C GLN A 230 18.71 -21.06 -17.05
N GLN A 231 19.60 -21.20 -18.04
CA GLN A 231 20.62 -22.25 -18.06
C GLN A 231 21.56 -22.16 -16.86
N LYS A 232 22.04 -20.95 -16.55
CA LYS A 232 22.96 -20.72 -15.42
C LYS A 232 22.27 -20.83 -14.05
N ALA A 233 21.00 -20.43 -13.94
CA ALA A 233 20.24 -20.52 -12.70
C ALA A 233 19.79 -21.94 -12.37
N ALA A 234 19.54 -22.77 -13.40
CA ALA A 234 19.19 -24.19 -13.29
C ALA A 234 18.15 -24.46 -12.19
N LEU A 235 16.97 -23.82 -12.28
CA LEU A 235 15.95 -23.82 -11.21
C LEU A 235 15.46 -25.23 -10.81
N GLY A 236 15.62 -26.24 -11.66
CA GLY A 236 15.21 -27.62 -11.38
C GLY A 236 13.68 -27.80 -11.34
N VAL A 237 12.93 -26.83 -11.85
CA VAL A 237 11.47 -26.85 -11.92
C VAL A 237 11.00 -26.37 -13.30
N SER A 238 9.98 -27.04 -13.84
CA SER A 238 9.38 -26.71 -15.13
C SER A 238 8.01 -26.06 -14.96
N LYS A 239 7.58 -25.32 -15.99
CA LYS A 239 6.24 -24.74 -16.10
C LYS A 239 5.15 -25.82 -15.92
N ASP A 240 5.24 -26.92 -16.67
CA ASP A 240 4.22 -27.98 -16.65
C ASP A 240 4.03 -28.60 -15.26
N LYS A 241 5.13 -28.73 -14.50
CA LYS A 241 5.06 -29.21 -13.12
C LYS A 241 4.29 -28.24 -12.23
N ILE A 242 4.57 -26.94 -12.34
CA ILE A 242 3.86 -25.92 -11.54
C ILE A 242 2.38 -25.85 -11.91
N VAL A 243 2.05 -25.88 -13.21
CA VAL A 243 0.66 -25.84 -13.69
C VAL A 243 -0.11 -27.05 -13.16
N LYS A 244 0.45 -28.26 -13.29
CA LYS A 244 -0.16 -29.47 -12.73
C LYS A 244 -0.37 -29.39 -11.21
N GLU A 245 0.63 -28.94 -10.45
CA GLU A 245 0.49 -28.76 -9.00
C GLU A 245 -0.55 -27.68 -8.63
N TRP A 246 -0.79 -26.71 -9.52
CA TRP A 246 -1.83 -25.69 -9.37
C TRP A 246 -3.22 -26.24 -9.67
N GLU A 247 -3.38 -27.02 -10.74
CA GLU A 247 -4.63 -27.73 -11.07
C GLU A 247 -5.02 -28.71 -9.96
N ASP A 248 -4.09 -29.58 -9.53
CA ASP A 248 -4.31 -30.57 -8.47
C ASP A 248 -4.77 -29.91 -7.15
N ASP A 249 -4.27 -28.71 -6.82
CA ASP A 249 -4.72 -27.93 -5.67
C ASP A 249 -6.12 -27.36 -5.85
N LEU A 250 -6.45 -26.86 -7.04
CA LEU A 250 -7.78 -26.32 -7.32
C LEU A 250 -8.85 -27.42 -7.33
N GLU A 251 -8.52 -28.61 -7.81
CA GLU A 251 -9.40 -29.78 -7.73
C GLU A 251 -9.65 -30.21 -6.29
N ARG A 252 -8.59 -30.33 -5.49
CA ARG A 252 -8.68 -30.74 -4.08
C ARG A 252 -9.26 -29.66 -3.17
N SER A 253 -9.04 -28.39 -3.49
CA SER A 253 -9.39 -27.24 -2.66
C SER A 253 -9.81 -26.04 -3.52
N PRO A 254 -11.02 -26.12 -4.12
CA PRO A 254 -11.55 -25.06 -4.98
C PRO A 254 -11.59 -23.71 -4.27
N ILE A 255 -11.51 -22.62 -5.05
CA ILE A 255 -11.62 -21.26 -4.51
C ILE A 255 -13.00 -21.02 -3.87
N GLY A 256 -14.05 -21.62 -4.46
CA GLY A 256 -15.44 -21.34 -4.13
C GLY A 256 -15.90 -19.98 -4.67
N ALA A 257 -17.15 -19.62 -4.35
CA ALA A 257 -17.71 -18.34 -4.78
C ALA A 257 -17.22 -17.19 -3.89
N PHE A 258 -17.00 -16.03 -4.52
CA PHE A 258 -16.85 -14.77 -3.80
C PHE A 258 -18.24 -14.24 -3.41
N SER A 259 -18.52 -14.19 -2.11
CA SER A 259 -19.76 -13.68 -1.55
C SER A 259 -19.49 -12.40 -0.76
N PHE A 260 -20.30 -11.38 -1.02
CA PHE A 260 -20.11 -10.06 -0.47
C PHE A 260 -21.15 -9.71 0.59
N SER A 261 -20.70 -8.99 1.60
CA SER A 261 -21.53 -8.29 2.58
C SER A 261 -20.89 -6.95 2.92
N ARG A 262 -21.71 -6.01 3.41
CA ARG A 262 -21.20 -4.75 3.96
C ARG A 262 -20.61 -5.01 5.35
N HIS A 263 -19.62 -4.20 5.71
CA HIS A 263 -19.11 -4.09 7.07
C HIS A 263 -19.79 -2.90 7.74
N THR A 264 -20.37 -3.13 8.91
CA THR A 264 -20.96 -2.07 9.73
C THR A 264 -19.87 -1.09 10.19
N PRO A 265 -19.96 0.21 9.87
CA PRO A 265 -19.05 1.21 10.43
C PRO A 265 -19.00 1.13 11.98
N PRO A 266 -17.83 1.38 12.61
CA PRO A 266 -16.60 1.88 11.98
C PRO A 266 -15.78 0.80 11.26
N LEU A 267 -15.10 1.18 10.18
CA LEU A 267 -14.27 0.26 9.39
C LEU A 267 -13.09 -0.31 10.18
N ARG A 268 -12.56 0.42 11.18
CA ARG A 268 -11.47 -0.07 12.04
C ARG A 268 -11.73 -1.45 12.66
N ASN A 269 -13.00 -1.80 12.87
CA ASN A 269 -13.42 -3.07 13.46
C ASN A 269 -13.41 -4.23 12.46
N LEU A 270 -13.10 -3.98 11.18
CA LEU A 270 -13.00 -5.03 10.17
C LEU A 270 -11.79 -5.94 10.46
N ASP A 271 -12.07 -7.15 10.92
CA ASP A 271 -11.05 -8.17 11.04
C ASP A 271 -10.78 -8.85 9.69
N ILE A 272 -9.83 -8.27 8.94
CA ILE A 272 -9.35 -8.80 7.65
C ILE A 272 -8.86 -10.25 7.78
N THR A 273 -8.37 -10.69 8.94
CA THR A 273 -7.79 -12.03 9.09
C THR A 273 -8.83 -13.13 8.98
N THR A 274 -10.10 -12.83 9.27
CA THR A 274 -11.24 -13.75 9.18
C THR A 274 -11.84 -13.85 7.77
N LEU A 275 -11.44 -12.96 6.85
CA LEU A 275 -12.03 -12.90 5.52
C LEU A 275 -11.58 -14.09 4.65
N THR A 276 -12.51 -14.51 3.80
CA THR A 276 -12.37 -15.63 2.84
C THR A 276 -13.12 -15.26 1.56
N PRO A 277 -12.96 -16.00 0.45
CA PRO A 277 -13.82 -15.78 -0.72
C PRO A 277 -15.31 -15.72 -0.37
N ALA A 278 -15.82 -16.71 0.37
CA ALA A 278 -17.22 -16.77 0.82
C ALA A 278 -17.60 -15.76 1.93
N ASN A 279 -16.63 -15.06 2.51
CA ASN A 279 -16.83 -14.03 3.54
C ASN A 279 -16.01 -12.79 3.17
N SER A 280 -16.33 -12.19 2.02
CA SER A 280 -15.68 -10.97 1.53
C SER A 280 -16.50 -9.74 1.89
N ARG A 281 -15.85 -8.57 1.94
CA ARG A 281 -16.53 -7.29 2.10
C ARG A 281 -16.58 -6.53 0.79
N ARG A 282 -17.72 -5.88 0.54
CA ARG A 282 -17.91 -4.95 -0.59
C ARG A 282 -18.88 -3.84 -0.19
N GLN A 283 -18.45 -2.59 -0.29
CA GLN A 283 -19.27 -1.39 -0.06
C GLN A 283 -18.58 -0.17 -0.65
N GLU A 284 -19.33 0.90 -0.87
CA GLU A 284 -18.81 2.21 -1.21
C GLU A 284 -17.99 2.76 -0.04
N ALA A 285 -16.78 3.24 -0.33
CA ALA A 285 -15.83 3.76 0.64
C ALA A 285 -14.80 4.66 -0.07
N ALA A 286 -14.08 5.47 0.70
CA ALA A 286 -12.89 6.16 0.22
C ALA A 286 -11.65 5.29 0.43
N SER A 287 -10.83 5.13 -0.62
CA SER A 287 -9.49 4.55 -0.54
C SER A 287 -8.48 5.69 -0.45
N VAL A 288 -7.55 5.60 0.50
CA VAL A 288 -6.55 6.63 0.80
C VAL A 288 -5.16 6.03 0.73
N TYR A 289 -4.28 6.65 -0.05
CA TYR A 289 -2.84 6.42 -0.07
C TYR A 289 -2.11 7.63 0.53
N ALA A 290 -1.14 7.38 1.41
CA ALA A 290 -0.25 8.40 1.95
C ALA A 290 1.19 7.87 1.91
N ASP A 291 1.98 8.44 1.01
CA ASP A 291 3.33 8.01 0.64
C ASP A 291 4.37 8.96 1.22
N ILE A 292 5.44 8.41 1.80
CA ILE A 292 6.52 9.24 2.38
C ILE A 292 7.43 9.66 1.22
N ASP A 293 7.14 10.81 0.65
CA ASP A 293 7.90 11.36 -0.47
C ASP A 293 9.36 11.56 -0.07
N GLY A 294 10.28 11.22 -0.98
CA GLY A 294 11.72 11.24 -0.73
C GLY A 294 12.27 10.07 0.09
N PHE A 295 11.43 9.20 0.68
CA PHE A 295 11.90 8.18 1.62
C PHE A 295 12.87 7.17 1.02
N THR A 296 12.68 6.75 -0.24
CA THR A 296 13.64 5.87 -0.93
C THR A 296 15.04 6.50 -1.03
N ALA A 297 15.11 7.80 -1.34
CA ALA A 297 16.38 8.52 -1.42
C ALA A 297 17.00 8.72 -0.02
N TYR A 298 16.15 9.00 0.98
CA TYR A 298 16.56 9.08 2.38
C TYR A 298 17.19 7.76 2.87
N VAL A 299 16.58 6.61 2.56
CA VAL A 299 17.17 5.29 2.89
C VAL A 299 18.51 5.13 2.19
N ALA A 300 18.61 5.45 0.90
CA ALA A 300 19.87 5.31 0.15
C ALA A 300 21.01 6.15 0.72
N LYS A 301 20.72 7.36 1.23
CA LYS A 301 21.70 8.24 1.89
C LYS A 301 22.21 7.67 3.22
N HIS A 302 21.38 6.96 3.97
CA HIS A 302 21.68 6.58 5.36
C HIS A 302 21.91 5.08 5.57
N ILE A 303 21.65 4.20 4.59
CA ILE A 303 21.68 2.74 4.77
C ILE A 303 23.05 2.19 5.20
N ASP A 304 24.15 2.88 4.92
CA ASP A 304 25.50 2.45 5.30
C ASP A 304 25.97 3.09 6.60
N ASP A 305 25.77 4.40 6.80
CA ASP A 305 26.36 5.16 7.91
C ASP A 305 25.40 5.50 9.07
N ALA A 306 24.09 5.48 8.85
CA ALA A 306 23.07 5.88 9.82
C ALA A 306 21.76 5.08 9.66
N ALA A 307 21.88 3.77 9.45
CA ALA A 307 20.72 2.91 9.18
C ALA A 307 19.75 2.81 10.37
N GLU A 308 20.23 3.04 11.59
CA GLU A 308 19.42 3.14 12.80
C GLU A 308 18.38 4.27 12.66
N ASP A 309 18.76 5.43 12.14
CA ASP A 309 17.85 6.57 11.97
C ASP A 309 16.79 6.30 10.92
N VAL A 310 17.12 5.51 9.88
CA VAL A 310 16.11 5.00 8.93
C VAL A 310 15.02 4.21 9.65
N VAL A 311 15.41 3.32 10.57
CA VAL A 311 14.46 2.52 11.36
C VAL A 311 13.63 3.43 12.27
N ARG A 312 14.26 4.38 12.96
CA ARG A 312 13.56 5.32 13.87
C ARG A 312 12.52 6.14 13.13
N VAL A 313 12.94 6.86 12.09
CA VAL A 313 12.08 7.71 11.26
C VAL A 313 10.92 6.90 10.69
N PHE A 314 11.23 5.74 10.10
CA PHE A 314 10.22 4.86 9.52
C PHE A 314 9.18 4.42 10.55
N HIS A 315 9.62 3.89 11.70
CA HIS A 315 8.69 3.35 12.69
C HIS A 315 7.82 4.41 13.34
N VAL A 316 8.37 5.59 13.64
CA VAL A 316 7.64 6.70 14.25
C VAL A 316 6.55 7.21 13.32
N ILE A 317 6.92 7.62 12.10
CA ILE A 317 5.98 8.18 11.12
C ILE A 317 4.90 7.16 10.80
N ARG A 318 5.30 5.93 10.45
CA ARG A 318 4.38 4.88 10.06
C ARG A 318 3.36 4.54 11.15
N ALA A 319 3.81 4.41 12.40
CA ALA A 319 2.93 4.08 13.50
C ALA A 319 1.92 5.20 13.75
N GLU A 320 2.35 6.46 13.63
CA GLU A 320 1.46 7.60 13.80
C GLU A 320 0.44 7.71 12.65
N LEU A 321 0.85 7.54 11.39
CA LEU A 321 -0.08 7.56 10.26
C LEU A 321 -1.14 6.45 10.37
N ASP A 322 -0.77 5.24 10.81
CA ASP A 322 -1.73 4.15 11.09
C ASP A 322 -2.70 4.54 12.21
N ARG A 323 -2.19 5.16 13.28
CA ARG A 323 -2.99 5.62 14.41
C ARG A 323 -3.98 6.71 14.00
N VAL A 324 -3.58 7.70 13.21
CA VAL A 324 -4.49 8.75 12.71
C VAL A 324 -5.62 8.10 11.91
N LEU A 325 -5.29 7.34 10.87
CA LEU A 325 -6.29 6.68 10.04
C LEU A 325 -7.25 5.80 10.87
N THR A 326 -6.70 4.97 11.76
CA THR A 326 -7.47 3.94 12.46
C THR A 326 -8.19 4.44 13.71
N CYS A 327 -7.53 5.27 14.51
CA CYS A 327 -8.02 5.69 15.83
C CYS A 327 -8.71 7.05 15.81
N ASP A 328 -8.27 7.98 14.95
CA ASP A 328 -8.87 9.32 14.88
C ASP A 328 -10.00 9.38 13.86
N PHE A 329 -9.92 8.60 12.77
CA PHE A 329 -10.89 8.62 11.68
C PHE A 329 -11.65 7.31 11.48
N ASP A 330 -11.48 6.35 12.40
CA ASP A 330 -12.20 5.08 12.40
C ASP A 330 -12.05 4.26 11.10
N GLY A 331 -10.99 4.55 10.35
CA GLY A 331 -10.63 3.88 9.11
C GLY A 331 -9.98 2.52 9.34
N ARG A 332 -9.76 1.81 8.23
CA ARG A 332 -9.06 0.53 8.25
C ARG A 332 -7.81 0.58 7.40
N ARG A 333 -6.64 0.51 8.04
CA ARG A 333 -5.41 0.22 7.32
C ARG A 333 -5.50 -1.14 6.63
N ILE A 334 -5.49 -1.13 5.30
CA ILE A 334 -5.32 -2.33 4.49
C ILE A 334 -3.87 -2.76 4.59
N ARG A 335 -2.93 -1.88 4.23
CA ARG A 335 -1.50 -2.23 4.19
C ARG A 335 -0.54 -1.06 4.27
N PHE A 336 0.73 -1.42 4.46
CA PHE A 336 1.86 -0.59 4.09
C PHE A 336 2.52 -1.25 2.88
N ILE A 337 2.84 -0.48 1.85
CA ILE A 337 3.59 -0.92 0.66
C ILE A 337 4.90 -0.18 0.66
N GLY A 338 5.96 -0.82 1.16
CA GLY A 338 7.16 -0.08 1.58
C GLY A 338 6.78 0.91 2.67
N ASP A 339 7.01 2.19 2.40
CA ASP A 339 6.69 3.33 3.26
C ASP A 339 5.30 3.95 3.04
N CYS A 340 4.60 3.59 1.97
CA CYS A 340 3.26 4.10 1.69
C CYS A 340 2.18 3.41 2.53
N LEU A 341 1.35 4.20 3.23
CA LEU A 341 0.10 3.76 3.87
C LEU A 341 -1.01 3.59 2.83
N HIS A 342 -1.76 2.49 2.89
CA HIS A 342 -3.03 2.30 2.17
C HIS A 342 -4.14 1.94 3.17
N GLY A 343 -5.18 2.79 3.22
CA GLY A 343 -6.34 2.67 4.08
C GLY A 343 -7.69 2.81 3.37
N LEU A 344 -8.77 2.41 4.06
CA LEU A 344 -10.15 2.66 3.67
C LEU A 344 -10.91 3.45 4.74
N LEU A 345 -11.79 4.34 4.33
CA LEU A 345 -12.71 5.14 5.17
C LEU A 345 -14.15 5.00 4.67
N CYS A 346 -15.12 4.96 5.58
CA CYS A 346 -16.54 4.91 5.24
C CYS A 346 -17.36 5.52 6.38
N ASP A 347 -18.34 6.32 6.00
CA ASP A 347 -19.40 6.87 6.83
C ASP A 347 -20.77 6.39 6.34
N GLY A 348 -21.78 6.53 7.20
CA GLY A 348 -23.14 6.04 6.96
C GLY A 348 -23.54 4.90 7.91
N THR A 349 -24.41 4.02 7.43
CA THR A 349 -25.03 2.95 8.22
C THR A 349 -24.55 1.57 7.76
N VAL A 350 -25.07 0.50 8.38
CA VAL A 350 -24.82 -0.86 7.88
C VAL A 350 -25.44 -1.10 6.50
N GLN A 351 -26.51 -0.39 6.15
CA GLN A 351 -27.25 -0.58 4.90
C GLN A 351 -26.75 0.32 3.76
N THR A 352 -26.32 1.54 4.06
CA THR A 352 -25.92 2.54 3.05
C THR A 352 -24.68 3.30 3.45
N THR A 353 -23.87 3.69 2.47
CA THR A 353 -22.79 4.66 2.66
C THR A 353 -23.40 6.06 2.57
N ASP A 354 -22.88 6.99 3.36
CA ASP A 354 -23.10 8.42 3.16
C ASP A 354 -21.92 8.95 2.34
N ASP A 355 -22.13 9.14 1.03
CA ASP A 355 -21.04 9.44 0.09
C ASP A 355 -20.42 10.83 0.38
N PRO A 356 -21.20 11.93 0.53
CA PRO A 356 -20.64 13.22 0.88
C PRO A 356 -19.91 13.21 2.22
N GLU A 357 -20.50 12.62 3.27
CA GLU A 357 -19.85 12.53 4.58
C GLU A 357 -18.55 11.72 4.51
N THR A 358 -18.54 10.61 3.77
CA THR A 358 -17.33 9.78 3.59
C THR A 358 -16.21 10.58 2.92
N VAL A 359 -16.53 11.40 1.92
CA VAL A 359 -15.55 12.23 1.20
C VAL A 359 -15.07 13.41 2.07
N SER A 360 -15.95 14.05 2.84
CA SER A 360 -15.58 15.09 3.79
C SER A 360 -14.68 14.52 4.90
N THR A 361 -15.02 13.35 5.47
CA THR A 361 -14.17 12.62 6.42
C THR A 361 -12.81 12.26 5.83
N ALA A 362 -12.75 11.80 4.58
CA ALA A 362 -11.49 11.50 3.91
C ALA A 362 -10.62 12.75 3.73
N THR A 363 -11.23 13.90 3.41
CA THR A 363 -10.55 15.20 3.30
C THR A 363 -9.96 15.63 4.65
N LEU A 364 -10.73 15.53 5.74
CA LEU A 364 -10.25 15.82 7.08
C LEU A 364 -9.16 14.85 7.54
N CYS A 365 -9.27 13.57 7.18
CA CYS A 365 -8.25 12.56 7.46
C CYS A 365 -6.94 12.86 6.73
N ALA A 366 -7.00 13.30 5.47
CA ALA A 366 -5.81 13.73 4.72
C ALA A 366 -5.10 14.91 5.40
N GLY A 367 -5.86 15.90 5.88
CA GLY A 367 -5.31 17.01 6.68
C GLY A 367 -4.64 16.51 7.97
N ALA A 368 -5.30 15.63 8.71
CA ALA A 368 -4.75 15.06 9.93
C ALA A 368 -3.50 14.21 9.72
N LEU A 369 -3.44 13.42 8.63
CA LEU A 369 -2.25 12.65 8.27
C LEU A 369 -1.06 13.59 8.03
N ARG A 370 -1.29 14.72 7.35
CA ARG A 370 -0.26 15.75 7.12
C ARG A 370 0.18 16.42 8.43
N SER A 371 -0.74 16.90 9.26
CA SER A 371 -0.38 17.53 10.54
C SER A 371 0.39 16.58 11.46
N SER A 372 -0.01 15.31 11.54
CA SER A 372 0.75 14.31 12.32
C SER A 372 2.11 13.99 11.71
N PHE A 373 2.24 13.97 10.38
CA PHE A 373 3.52 13.77 9.71
C PHE A 373 4.48 14.93 10.01
N GLU A 374 4.04 16.18 9.87
CA GLU A 374 4.84 17.36 10.18
C GLU A 374 5.27 17.38 11.66
N LEU A 375 4.35 17.01 12.57
CA LEU A 375 4.67 16.86 13.99
C LEU A 375 5.67 15.72 14.26
N CYS A 376 5.66 14.65 13.47
CA CYS A 376 6.69 13.61 13.57
C CYS A 376 8.06 14.16 13.19
N LEU A 377 8.16 14.94 12.09
CA LEU A 377 9.41 15.55 11.67
C LEU A 377 9.96 16.50 12.74
N GLU A 378 9.11 17.37 13.31
CA GLU A 378 9.48 18.27 14.41
C GLU A 378 10.04 17.49 15.61
N LYS A 379 9.36 16.41 16.01
CA LYS A 379 9.75 15.62 17.18
C LYS A 379 10.99 14.77 16.95
N LEU A 380 11.23 14.30 15.71
CA LEU A 380 12.46 13.62 15.33
C LEU A 380 13.65 14.59 15.35
N GLU A 381 13.47 15.80 14.81
CA GLU A 381 14.48 16.85 14.84
C GLU A 381 14.82 17.28 16.27
N ALA A 382 13.82 17.38 17.16
CA ALA A 382 14.02 17.72 18.57
C ALA A 382 14.86 16.72 19.37
N VAL A 383 15.10 15.51 18.82
CA VAL A 383 15.98 14.49 19.40
C VAL A 383 17.18 14.17 18.48
N ASP A 384 17.56 15.14 17.63
CA ASP A 384 18.72 15.09 16.74
C ASP A 384 18.70 13.95 15.70
N ILE A 385 17.50 13.50 15.27
CA ILE A 385 17.33 12.53 14.17
C ILE A 385 17.02 13.30 12.88
N ASP A 386 17.95 13.29 11.92
CA ASP A 386 17.77 13.95 10.60
C ASP A 386 16.62 13.29 9.84
N ALA A 387 15.54 14.03 9.60
CA ALA A 387 14.43 13.62 8.74
C ALA A 387 14.21 14.63 7.59
N ALA A 388 15.21 15.46 7.30
CA ALA A 388 15.11 16.51 6.31
C ALA A 388 14.90 15.96 4.89
N GLY A 389 14.09 16.68 4.11
CA GLY A 389 13.79 16.32 2.73
C GLY A 389 12.70 15.25 2.57
N LEU A 390 12.10 14.77 3.66
CA LEU A 390 10.91 13.94 3.62
C LEU A 390 9.65 14.79 3.45
N GLY A 391 8.68 14.27 2.71
CA GLY A 391 7.34 14.83 2.59
C GLY A 391 6.26 13.75 2.68
N LEU A 392 5.00 14.16 2.57
CA LEU A 392 3.85 13.27 2.53
C LEU A 392 2.94 13.61 1.33
N ALA A 393 2.97 12.74 0.32
CA ALA A 393 2.09 12.81 -0.84
C ALA A 393 0.82 11.99 -0.55
N ILE A 394 -0.35 12.63 -0.64
CA ILE A 394 -1.63 11.99 -0.30
C ILE A 394 -2.55 11.98 -1.51
N GLY A 395 -3.22 10.85 -1.75
CA GLY A 395 -4.27 10.72 -2.77
C GLY A 395 -5.41 9.87 -2.25
N PHE A 396 -6.64 10.26 -2.57
CA PHE A 396 -7.80 9.45 -2.24
C PHE A 396 -8.88 9.48 -3.33
N GLU A 397 -9.64 8.40 -3.41
CA GLU A 397 -10.73 8.24 -4.38
C GLU A 397 -11.89 7.47 -3.73
N PHE A 398 -13.11 7.75 -4.20
CA PHE A 398 -14.34 7.13 -3.76
C PHE A 398 -14.83 6.11 -4.78
N GLY A 399 -15.40 5.02 -4.30
CA GLY A 399 -15.99 4.00 -5.16
C GLY A 399 -16.34 2.74 -4.39
N THR A 400 -16.80 1.72 -5.10
CA THR A 400 -17.12 0.45 -4.46
C THR A 400 -15.84 -0.34 -4.18
N MET A 401 -15.44 -0.43 -2.92
CA MET A 401 -14.23 -1.12 -2.49
C MET A 401 -14.52 -2.59 -2.17
N THR A 402 -13.56 -3.48 -2.40
CA THR A 402 -13.60 -4.87 -1.90
C THR A 402 -12.53 -5.10 -0.85
N VAL A 403 -12.77 -6.03 0.08
CA VAL A 403 -11.74 -6.55 0.98
C VAL A 403 -11.93 -8.06 1.17
N THR A 404 -10.87 -8.84 0.96
CA THR A 404 -10.88 -10.29 1.13
C THR A 404 -9.46 -10.83 1.42
N ARG A 405 -9.31 -12.16 1.46
CA ARG A 405 -8.02 -12.85 1.45
C ARG A 405 -7.95 -13.88 0.32
N LEU A 406 -6.91 -13.79 -0.52
CA LEU A 406 -6.63 -14.66 -1.67
C LEU A 406 -5.64 -15.76 -1.31
N GLY A 407 -5.62 -16.85 -2.07
CA GLY A 407 -4.66 -17.94 -1.91
C GLY A 407 -5.18 -19.16 -1.17
N MET A 408 -4.25 -20.00 -0.72
CA MET A 408 -4.54 -21.29 -0.09
C MET A 408 -4.78 -21.14 1.42
N GLN A 409 -5.48 -22.11 2.02
CA GLN A 409 -5.61 -22.19 3.46
C GLN A 409 -4.21 -22.27 4.12
N GLY A 410 -4.01 -21.56 5.24
CA GLY A 410 -2.70 -21.44 5.89
C GLY A 410 -1.86 -20.26 5.37
N ASP A 411 -1.87 -19.97 4.06
CA ASP A 411 -1.05 -18.89 3.46
C ASP A 411 -1.85 -17.91 2.57
N ARG A 412 -3.00 -17.44 3.07
CA ARG A 412 -3.76 -16.40 2.36
C ARG A 412 -3.18 -15.01 2.57
N VAL A 413 -3.10 -14.24 1.49
CA VAL A 413 -2.75 -12.81 1.47
C VAL A 413 -4.01 -11.94 1.43
N ARG A 414 -3.98 -10.76 2.05
CA ARG A 414 -5.11 -9.82 1.97
C ARG A 414 -5.17 -9.13 0.61
N CYS A 415 -6.36 -8.89 0.11
CA CYS A 415 -6.58 -8.14 -1.12
C CYS A 415 -7.68 -7.10 -0.89
N SER A 416 -7.45 -5.91 -1.43
CA SER A 416 -8.46 -4.88 -1.59
C SER A 416 -8.24 -4.28 -2.97
N VAL A 417 -9.22 -4.45 -3.85
CA VAL A 417 -9.09 -4.08 -5.26
C VAL A 417 -10.42 -3.53 -5.77
N SER A 418 -10.33 -2.45 -6.53
CA SER A 418 -11.40 -1.77 -7.27
C SER A 418 -10.78 -0.69 -8.15
N ARG A 419 -11.56 -0.06 -9.01
CA ARG A 419 -11.17 1.16 -9.75
C ARG A 419 -10.78 2.26 -8.79
N GLY A 420 -11.53 2.45 -7.71
CA GLY A 420 -11.23 3.44 -6.68
C GLY A 420 -9.88 3.21 -5.99
N VAL A 421 -9.51 1.94 -5.71
CA VAL A 421 -8.17 1.62 -5.16
C VAL A 421 -7.07 2.00 -6.15
N LEU A 422 -7.20 1.66 -7.44
CA LEU A 422 -6.19 1.99 -8.44
C LEU A 422 -6.09 3.50 -8.69
N ALA A 423 -7.24 4.19 -8.76
CA ALA A 423 -7.30 5.62 -8.98
C ALA A 423 -6.72 6.40 -7.79
N SER A 424 -7.03 6.05 -6.54
CA SER A 424 -6.44 6.74 -5.37
C SER A 424 -4.90 6.69 -5.35
N GLU A 425 -4.29 5.59 -5.77
CA GLU A 425 -2.84 5.47 -5.93
C GLU A 425 -2.33 6.37 -7.06
N GLN A 426 -3.04 6.45 -8.19
CA GLN A 426 -2.69 7.37 -9.29
C GLN A 426 -2.79 8.85 -8.86
N GLU A 427 -3.82 9.18 -8.07
CA GLU A 427 -4.01 10.50 -7.50
C GLU A 427 -2.88 10.85 -6.52
N GLN A 428 -2.42 9.89 -5.71
CA GLN A 428 -1.25 10.10 -4.84
C GLN A 428 0.03 10.28 -5.66
N ALA A 429 0.26 9.46 -6.69
CA ALA A 429 1.49 9.48 -7.48
C ALA A 429 1.71 10.79 -8.27
N ARG A 430 0.67 11.62 -8.45
CA ARG A 430 0.78 12.95 -9.07
C ARG A 430 1.01 14.10 -8.08
N CYS A 431 1.11 13.80 -6.78
CA CYS A 431 1.39 14.75 -5.72
C CYS A 431 2.90 14.82 -5.44
N THR A 432 3.39 16.00 -5.10
CA THR A 432 4.65 16.17 -4.35
C THR A 432 4.44 15.89 -2.87
N GLY A 433 5.52 15.83 -2.09
CA GLY A 433 5.48 15.67 -0.62
C GLY A 433 4.69 16.73 0.17
N THR A 434 4.18 17.78 -0.46
CA THR A 434 3.33 18.79 0.19
C THR A 434 1.90 18.81 -0.37
N GLU A 435 1.56 17.91 -1.28
CA GLU A 435 0.31 17.94 -2.03
C GLU A 435 -0.65 16.81 -1.63
N THR A 436 -1.95 17.12 -1.72
CA THR A 436 -3.06 16.20 -1.54
C THR A 436 -3.97 16.25 -2.76
N ALA A 437 -4.34 15.09 -3.31
CA ALA A 437 -5.19 14.94 -4.48
C ALA A 437 -6.47 14.17 -4.17
N ILE A 438 -7.56 14.55 -4.84
CA ILE A 438 -8.85 13.87 -4.82
C ILE A 438 -9.16 13.30 -6.20
N GLY A 439 -9.66 12.07 -6.24
CA GLY A 439 -10.10 11.42 -7.47
C GLY A 439 -11.40 12.01 -8.03
N ALA A 440 -11.72 11.67 -9.28
CA ALA A 440 -12.88 12.21 -9.97
C ALA A 440 -14.19 11.83 -9.28
N SER A 441 -14.32 10.56 -8.87
CA SER A 441 -15.58 10.05 -8.31
C SER A 441 -15.83 10.60 -6.92
N ALA A 442 -14.76 10.76 -6.12
CA ALA A 442 -14.78 11.44 -4.83
C ALA A 442 -15.16 12.90 -5.00
N TYR A 443 -14.55 13.60 -5.96
CA TYR A 443 -14.87 15.00 -6.23
C TYR A 443 -16.34 15.21 -6.63
N ASP A 444 -16.88 14.31 -7.46
CA ASP A 444 -18.28 14.37 -7.88
C ASP A 444 -19.26 14.07 -6.73
N ALA A 445 -18.90 13.13 -5.85
CA ALA A 445 -19.67 12.78 -4.66
C ALA A 445 -19.52 13.80 -3.49
N ALA A 446 -18.57 14.72 -3.59
CA ALA A 446 -18.22 15.62 -2.50
C ALA A 446 -19.24 16.74 -2.27
N THR A 447 -19.21 17.32 -1.07
CA THR A 447 -19.87 18.60 -0.79
C THR A 447 -19.25 19.74 -1.62
N GLN A 448 -19.98 20.85 -1.80
CA GLN A 448 -19.45 22.00 -2.53
C GLN A 448 -18.18 22.57 -1.85
N ALA A 449 -18.10 22.51 -0.53
CA ALA A 449 -16.96 22.96 0.24
C ALA A 449 -15.68 22.20 -0.13
N VAL A 450 -15.75 20.88 -0.21
CA VAL A 450 -14.63 20.02 -0.66
C VAL A 450 -14.28 20.31 -2.11
N ARG A 451 -15.26 20.42 -3.01
CA ARG A 451 -15.01 20.75 -4.43
C ARG A 451 -14.28 22.07 -4.59
N ASP A 452 -14.69 23.09 -3.84
CA ASP A 452 -14.03 24.39 -3.89
C ASP A 452 -12.59 24.34 -3.34
N LEU A 453 -12.35 23.56 -2.29
CA LEU A 453 -11.02 23.40 -1.69
C LEU A 453 -10.03 22.80 -2.70
N PHE A 454 -10.42 21.73 -3.39
CA PHE A 454 -9.55 21.05 -4.35
C PHE A 454 -9.53 21.71 -5.74
N GLY A 455 -10.59 22.46 -6.07
CA GLY A 455 -10.77 23.14 -7.34
C GLY A 455 -10.75 22.21 -8.57
N SER A 456 -10.69 22.81 -9.75
CA SER A 456 -10.69 22.07 -11.03
C SER A 456 -9.46 21.18 -11.24
N LYS A 457 -8.35 21.49 -10.57
CA LYS A 457 -7.12 20.67 -10.58
C LYS A 457 -7.25 19.42 -9.70
N ARG A 458 -8.29 19.35 -8.86
CA ARG A 458 -8.53 18.27 -7.90
C ARG A 458 -7.32 18.03 -6.97
N LYS A 459 -6.55 19.07 -6.67
CA LYS A 459 -5.28 18.97 -5.94
C LYS A 459 -4.96 20.28 -5.25
N VAL A 460 -4.49 20.19 -4.02
CA VAL A 460 -4.16 21.32 -3.15
C VAL A 460 -2.83 21.04 -2.43
N SER A 461 -2.09 22.10 -2.09
CA SER A 461 -0.84 22.02 -1.33
C SER A 461 -1.04 22.49 0.10
N GLY A 462 -0.25 21.96 1.03
CA GLY A 462 -0.24 22.41 2.43
C GLY A 462 -1.56 22.18 3.17
N LEU A 463 -2.36 21.19 2.75
CA LEU A 463 -3.62 20.87 3.41
C LEU A 463 -3.34 20.10 4.71
N ASP A 464 -3.17 20.84 5.80
CA ASP A 464 -3.11 20.32 7.17
C ASP A 464 -4.54 20.20 7.76
N TYR A 465 -4.66 19.67 8.99
CA TYR A 465 -5.93 19.47 9.66
C TYR A 465 -6.73 20.75 9.94
N ASN A 466 -6.08 21.83 10.39
CA ASN A 466 -6.74 23.09 10.67
C ASN A 466 -7.27 23.70 9.37
N GLU A 467 -6.44 23.77 8.33
CA GLU A 467 -6.79 24.23 6.99
C GLU A 467 -7.99 23.43 6.45
N ALA A 468 -7.98 22.10 6.61
CA ALA A 468 -9.08 21.24 6.16
C ALA A 468 -10.38 21.51 6.93
N VAL A 469 -10.32 21.64 8.27
CA VAL A 469 -11.51 21.91 9.10
C VAL A 469 -12.07 23.31 8.81
N GLU A 470 -11.23 24.33 8.72
CA GLU A 470 -11.65 25.70 8.48
C GLU A 470 -12.25 25.88 7.09
N ALA A 471 -11.54 25.42 6.04
CA ALA A 471 -12.00 25.56 4.66
C ALA A 471 -13.35 24.88 4.42
N LEU A 472 -13.59 23.72 5.05
CA LEU A 472 -14.87 23.02 4.93
C LEU A 472 -15.96 23.66 5.79
N ALA A 473 -15.68 23.98 7.05
CA ALA A 473 -16.68 24.49 7.98
C ALA A 473 -17.21 25.87 7.58
N GLU A 474 -16.34 26.78 7.11
CA GLU A 474 -16.72 28.11 6.63
C GLU A 474 -17.66 28.06 5.43
N LYS A 475 -17.53 27.02 4.61
CA LYS A 475 -18.36 26.80 3.42
C LYS A 475 -19.55 25.88 3.67
N GLY A 476 -19.86 25.63 4.93
CA GLY A 476 -21.10 25.01 5.30
C GLY A 476 -21.06 23.50 5.51
N ASP A 477 -19.92 22.84 5.37
CA ASP A 477 -19.79 21.38 5.51
C ASP A 477 -20.13 20.90 6.92
N ASP A 478 -21.09 19.98 7.04
CA ASP A 478 -21.63 19.56 8.34
C ASP A 478 -20.63 18.70 9.13
N THR A 479 -19.83 17.87 8.44
CA THR A 479 -18.77 17.05 9.07
C THR A 479 -17.73 17.96 9.73
N ALA A 480 -17.22 18.95 8.99
CA ALA A 480 -16.23 19.89 9.53
C ALA A 480 -16.82 20.83 10.60
N LYS A 481 -18.07 21.30 10.44
CA LYS A 481 -18.76 22.08 11.48
C LYS A 481 -18.93 21.30 12.78
N ALA A 482 -19.28 20.02 12.70
CA ALA A 482 -19.40 19.18 13.88
C ALA A 482 -18.07 19.04 14.63
N VAL A 483 -16.96 18.87 13.89
CA VAL A 483 -15.60 18.88 14.45
C VAL A 483 -15.27 20.23 15.09
N LYS A 484 -15.49 21.35 14.39
CA LYS A 484 -15.23 22.70 14.89
C LYS A 484 -16.05 23.00 16.15
N LYS A 485 -17.34 22.66 16.16
CA LYS A 485 -18.22 22.81 17.34
C LYS A 485 -17.73 21.96 18.52
N ALA A 486 -17.33 20.72 18.29
CA ALA A 486 -16.80 19.85 19.34
C ALA A 486 -15.49 20.40 19.94
N ALA A 487 -14.62 21.00 19.11
CA ALA A 487 -13.40 21.66 19.58
C ALA A 487 -13.71 22.87 20.46
N PHE A 488 -14.63 23.75 20.03
CA PHE A 488 -15.07 24.91 20.84
C PHE A 488 -15.75 24.51 22.16
N ALA A 489 -16.56 23.44 22.16
CA ALA A 489 -17.19 22.95 23.38
C ALA A 489 -16.17 22.46 24.41
N ALA A 490 -15.04 21.90 23.95
CA ALA A 490 -13.95 21.45 24.82
C ALA A 490 -13.08 22.61 25.36
N SER A 491 -12.85 23.66 24.57
CA SER A 491 -11.97 24.78 24.95
C SER A 491 -12.70 25.95 25.63
N ALA A 492 -13.97 26.19 25.30
CA ALA A 492 -14.78 27.30 25.82
C ALA A 492 -16.26 26.90 25.99
N PRO A 493 -16.58 26.01 26.97
CA PRO A 493 -17.92 25.43 27.12
C PRO A 493 -19.03 26.47 27.34
N ALA A 494 -18.71 27.61 27.98
CA ALA A 494 -19.65 28.70 28.22
C ALA A 494 -20.07 29.43 26.91
N ILE A 495 -19.16 29.52 25.92
CA ILE A 495 -19.44 30.16 24.62
C ILE A 495 -20.24 29.21 23.73
N ALA A 496 -19.89 27.92 23.72
CA ALA A 496 -20.64 26.90 22.99
C ALA A 496 -22.11 26.83 23.45
N ALA A 497 -22.35 26.83 24.77
CA ALA A 497 -23.70 26.86 25.34
C ALA A 497 -24.49 28.14 25.00
N ALA A 498 -23.83 29.28 24.82
CA ALA A 498 -24.47 30.53 24.43
C ALA A 498 -24.89 30.53 22.95
N SER A 499 -24.14 29.86 22.07
CA SER A 499 -24.44 29.75 20.63
C SER A 499 -25.65 28.86 20.31
N ASP A 500 -26.00 27.91 21.19
CA ASP A 500 -27.18 27.04 21.04
C ASP A 500 -28.49 27.66 21.59
N ARG A 501 -28.43 28.87 22.18
CA ARG A 501 -29.65 29.57 22.62
C ARG A 501 -30.41 30.10 21.41
N THR A 502 -31.50 29.42 21.04
CA THR A 502 -32.53 30.00 20.16
C THR A 502 -33.14 31.21 20.85
N VAL A 503 -32.83 32.42 20.39
CA VAL A 503 -33.50 33.64 20.83
C VAL A 503 -34.94 33.59 20.31
N ARG A 504 -35.88 33.23 21.18
CA ARG A 504 -37.31 33.35 20.88
C ARG A 504 -37.73 34.79 21.20
N PRO A 505 -38.25 35.57 20.24
CA PRO A 505 -38.81 36.87 20.56
C PRO A 505 -40.01 36.68 21.50
N TYR A 506 -40.00 37.42 22.60
CA TYR A 506 -41.09 37.43 23.57
C TYR A 506 -42.25 38.23 22.94
N ALA A 507 -43.30 37.55 22.51
CA ALA A 507 -44.56 38.20 22.16
C ALA A 507 -45.40 38.33 23.44
N GLU A 508 -45.48 39.54 23.99
CA GLU A 508 -46.51 39.87 24.98
C GLU A 508 -47.87 39.83 24.27
N GLY A 509 -48.77 38.98 24.77
CA GLY A 509 -50.15 38.93 24.31
C GLY A 509 -50.89 40.22 24.65
N LEU A 510 -51.66 40.71 23.67
CA LEU A 510 -52.77 41.65 23.86
C LEU A 510 -54.07 40.92 23.59
#